data_AF-A0A285VH68-F1
#
_entry.id   AF-A0A285VH68-F1
#
_cell.length_a   1.000
_cell.length_b   1.000
_cell.length_c   1.000
_cell.angle_alpha   90.00
_cell.angle_beta   90.00
_cell.angle_gamma   90.00
#
_symmetry.space_group_name_H-M   'P 1'
#
loop_
_entity.id
_entity.type
_entity.pdbx_description
1 polymer ?
#
loop_
_entity_poly.entity_id
_entity_poly.type
_entity_poly.pdbx_seq_one_letter_code
_entity_poly.pdbx_strand_id
1 'polypeptide(L)'
;MAQFRCEICGEEFEQKSRYERHMQTSHPRQAVSAADIEKTLKGVDFPSTRDELVDAVGDEAPQVREVLERLPDREYRDAAEVARAFGELRTHEKAPSNQPSKTGGQRAMQTSSSEPSAARFASLFAGIDFPVDGDELKRYASPNASEPEKQILEKFGGHTYHSMADVTRELERVS
;
A
#
# COMPACT_ATOMS: atom_id res chain seq x y z
N MET A 1 10.71 -21.24 34.44
CA MET A 1 11.76 -20.23 34.72
C MET A 1 11.68 -19.23 33.59
N ALA A 2 11.36 -17.95 33.86
CA ALA A 2 11.36 -16.93 32.82
C ALA A 2 12.81 -16.71 32.35
N GLN A 3 13.02 -16.79 31.04
CA GLN A 3 14.36 -16.71 30.45
C GLN A 3 14.59 -15.38 29.72
N PHE A 4 13.53 -14.63 29.45
CA PHE A 4 13.59 -13.37 28.69
C PHE A 4 12.83 -12.29 29.45
N ARG A 5 13.45 -11.14 29.69
CA ARG A 5 12.84 -10.00 30.37
C ARG A 5 12.90 -8.79 29.46
N CYS A 6 11.79 -8.06 29.36
CA CYS A 6 11.75 -6.79 28.67
C CYS A 6 12.46 -5.70 29.49
N GLU A 7 13.45 -5.06 28.89
CA GLU A 7 14.21 -3.97 29.51
C GLU A 7 13.45 -2.64 29.52
N ILE A 8 12.35 -2.55 28.76
CA ILE A 8 11.55 -1.32 28.62
C ILE A 8 10.38 -1.31 29.62
N CYS A 9 9.64 -2.41 29.75
CA CYS A 9 8.47 -2.52 30.63
C CYS A 9 8.64 -3.50 31.80
N GLY A 10 9.71 -4.29 31.81
CA GLY A 10 9.98 -5.26 32.87
C GLY A 10 9.22 -6.59 32.78
N GLU A 11 8.37 -6.79 31.76
CA GLU A 11 7.62 -8.04 31.58
C GLU A 11 8.53 -9.25 31.35
N GLU A 12 8.13 -10.39 31.94
CA GLU A 12 8.89 -11.63 31.90
C GLU A 12 8.24 -12.65 30.97
N PHE A 13 9.07 -13.30 30.13
CA PHE A 13 8.66 -14.25 29.12
C PHE A 13 9.46 -15.54 29.23
N GLU A 14 8.77 -16.66 29.05
CA GLU A 14 9.37 -17.99 29.10
C GLU A 14 9.93 -18.44 27.75
N GLN A 15 9.51 -17.78 26.65
CA GLN A 15 9.86 -18.16 25.27
C GLN A 15 10.31 -16.93 24.47
N LYS A 16 11.38 -17.11 23.67
CA LYS A 16 11.94 -16.06 22.81
C LYS A 16 10.91 -15.49 21.82
N SER A 17 10.08 -16.35 21.23
CA SER A 17 9.05 -15.93 20.26
C SER A 17 8.00 -15.00 20.86
N ARG A 18 7.65 -15.17 22.14
CA ARG A 18 6.72 -14.28 22.86
C ARG A 18 7.38 -12.95 23.18
N TYR A 19 8.62 -12.98 23.63
CA TYR A 19 9.43 -11.78 23.87
C TYR A 19 9.59 -10.94 22.59
N GLU A 20 9.97 -11.58 21.47
CA GLU A 20 10.14 -10.90 20.18
C GLU A 20 8.83 -10.32 19.63
N ARG A 21 7.71 -11.03 19.83
CA ARG A 21 6.38 -10.50 19.48
C ARG A 21 6.04 -9.29 20.35
N HIS A 22 6.25 -9.39 21.66
CA HIS A 22 6.03 -8.29 22.60
C HIS A 22 6.87 -7.06 22.22
N MET A 23 8.15 -7.24 21.87
CA MET A 23 9.00 -6.16 21.36
C MET A 23 8.43 -5.54 20.08
N GLN A 24 7.94 -6.33 19.13
CA GLN A 24 7.37 -5.80 17.89
C GLN A 24 6.02 -5.09 18.07
N THR A 25 5.18 -5.53 19.01
CA THR A 25 3.81 -4.99 19.19
C THR A 25 3.75 -3.87 20.21
N SER A 26 4.44 -4.02 21.33
CA SER A 26 4.35 -3.10 22.48
C SER A 26 5.46 -2.04 22.46
N HIS A 27 6.61 -2.36 21.86
CA HIS A 27 7.76 -1.47 21.77
C HIS A 27 8.32 -1.42 20.34
N PRO A 28 7.48 -1.12 19.32
CA PRO A 28 7.97 -1.05 17.96
C PRO A 28 9.12 -0.04 17.89
N ARG A 29 10.25 -0.44 17.29
CA ARG A 29 11.33 0.50 16.98
C ARG A 29 10.71 1.62 16.16
N GLN A 30 10.74 2.85 16.68
CA GLN A 30 10.15 4.00 16.01
C GLN A 30 10.73 4.09 14.61
N ALA A 31 9.88 3.92 13.60
CA ALA A 31 10.30 4.00 12.22
C ALA A 31 10.67 5.46 11.93
N VAL A 32 11.91 5.71 11.51
CA VAL A 32 12.37 7.02 11.06
C VAL A 32 11.40 7.52 9.98
N SER A 33 10.89 8.74 10.10
CA SER A 33 10.03 9.35 9.08
C SER A 33 10.82 10.33 8.21
N ALA A 34 10.25 10.72 7.07
CA ALA A 34 10.83 11.77 6.23
C ALA A 34 11.01 13.09 6.99
N ALA A 35 10.05 13.43 7.87
CA ALA A 35 10.12 14.63 8.70
C ALA A 35 11.26 14.57 9.73
N ASP A 36 11.57 13.38 10.27
CA ASP A 36 12.71 13.20 11.18
C ASP A 36 14.04 13.47 10.46
N ILE A 37 14.15 13.03 9.20
CA ILE A 37 15.32 13.29 8.35
C ILE A 37 15.46 14.79 8.07
N GLU A 38 14.39 15.45 7.63
CA GLU A 38 14.40 16.89 7.34
C GLU A 38 14.76 17.72 8.58
N LYS A 39 14.22 17.33 9.75
CA LYS A 39 14.53 17.99 11.03
C LYS A 39 16.00 17.82 11.41
N THR A 40 16.55 16.62 11.22
CA THR A 40 17.94 16.31 11.58
C THR A 40 18.92 17.02 10.66
N LEU A 41 18.60 17.13 9.37
CA LEU A 41 19.43 17.82 8.38
C LEU A 41 19.21 19.35 8.38
N LYS A 42 18.43 19.89 9.32
CA LYS A 42 18.17 21.32 9.42
C LYS A 42 19.43 22.06 9.86
N GLY A 43 20.08 22.74 8.92
CA GLY A 43 21.34 23.46 9.16
C GLY A 43 22.55 22.85 8.47
N VAL A 44 22.36 21.77 7.71
CA VAL A 44 23.38 21.28 6.78
C VAL A 44 23.45 22.20 5.56
N ASP A 45 24.67 22.55 5.15
CA ASP A 45 24.93 23.31 3.95
C ASP A 45 24.85 22.40 2.71
N PHE A 46 23.90 22.69 1.83
CA PHE A 46 23.73 21.98 0.56
C PHE A 46 24.35 22.76 -0.61
N PRO A 47 24.79 22.08 -1.69
CA PRO A 47 24.70 20.64 -1.93
C PRO A 47 25.69 19.81 -1.09
N SER A 48 25.30 18.58 -0.72
CA SER A 48 26.14 17.66 0.06
C SER A 48 26.00 16.22 -0.45
N THR A 49 27.08 15.45 -0.35
CA THR A 49 27.13 14.02 -0.70
C THR A 49 26.56 13.14 0.43
N ARG A 50 26.24 11.88 0.13
CA ARG A 50 25.79 10.90 1.14
C ARG A 50 26.73 10.86 2.36
N ASP A 51 28.04 10.76 2.13
CA ASP A 51 29.01 10.63 3.21
C ASP A 51 29.09 11.90 4.06
N GLU A 52 29.04 13.09 3.44
CA GLU A 52 28.97 14.36 4.17
C GLU A 52 27.69 14.48 5.01
N LEU A 53 26.56 13.97 4.53
CA LEU A 53 25.32 13.92 5.32
C LEU A 53 25.44 12.97 6.51
N VAL A 54 26.10 11.82 6.34
CA VAL A 54 26.36 10.85 7.42
C VAL A 54 27.27 11.46 8.49
N ASP A 55 28.33 12.15 8.07
CA ASP A 55 29.24 12.85 8.98
C ASP A 55 28.55 14.03 9.69
N ALA A 56 27.71 14.79 8.98
CA ALA A 56 27.00 15.95 9.54
C ALA A 56 26.00 15.57 10.64
N VAL A 57 25.37 14.40 10.55
CA VAL A 57 24.46 13.89 11.59
C VAL A 57 25.21 13.34 12.81
N GLY A 58 26.40 12.77 12.59
CA GLY A 58 27.22 12.18 13.66
C GLY A 58 26.45 11.14 14.50
N ASP A 59 26.68 11.16 15.81
CA ASP A 59 26.04 10.25 16.78
C ASP A 59 24.73 10.79 17.37
N GLU A 60 24.27 11.98 16.95
CA GLU A 60 23.06 12.63 17.51
C GLU A 60 21.77 11.88 17.14
N ALA A 61 21.75 11.25 15.95
CA ALA A 61 20.59 10.51 15.47
C ALA A 61 21.04 9.20 14.77
N PRO A 62 21.40 8.15 15.53
CA PRO A 62 21.92 6.90 14.98
C PRO A 62 20.93 6.21 14.02
N GLN A 63 19.62 6.38 14.25
CA GLN A 63 18.60 5.83 13.35
C GLN A 63 18.54 6.57 12.02
N VAL A 64 18.77 7.89 12.01
CA VAL A 64 18.85 8.69 10.78
C VAL A 64 20.14 8.39 10.04
N ARG A 65 21.26 8.26 10.76
CA ARG A 65 22.55 7.84 10.20
C ARG A 65 22.47 6.51 9.46
N GLU A 66 21.88 5.47 10.08
CA GLU A 66 21.70 4.15 9.45
C GLU A 66 20.89 4.25 8.14
N VAL A 67 19.92 5.16 8.09
CA VAL A 67 19.12 5.43 6.90
C VAL A 67 19.94 6.13 5.82
N LEU A 68 20.72 7.15 6.18
CA LEU A 68 21.56 7.90 5.26
C LEU A 68 22.63 7.01 4.62
N GLU A 69 23.21 6.07 5.36
CA GLU A 69 24.19 5.09 4.85
C GLU A 69 23.61 4.18 3.75
N ARG A 70 22.28 3.98 3.72
CA ARG A 70 21.59 3.17 2.69
C ARG A 70 21.22 3.97 1.45
N LEU A 71 21.33 5.30 1.49
CA LEU A 71 20.97 6.13 0.36
C LEU A 71 21.93 5.97 -0.82
N PRO A 72 21.46 6.19 -2.05
CA PRO A 72 22.32 6.21 -3.23
C PRO A 72 23.51 7.15 -3.05
N ASP A 73 24.67 6.70 -3.49
CA ASP A 73 25.87 7.53 -3.55
C ASP A 73 25.70 8.60 -4.62
N ARG A 74 25.23 9.79 -4.22
CA ARG A 74 25.04 10.96 -5.08
C ARG A 74 25.06 12.24 -4.27
N GLU A 75 25.15 13.36 -4.97
CA GLU A 75 24.99 14.69 -4.39
C GLU A 75 23.49 15.02 -4.24
N TYR A 76 23.13 15.56 -3.08
CA TYR A 76 21.80 16.01 -2.74
C TYR A 76 21.80 17.54 -2.67
N ARG A 77 20.81 18.18 -3.30
CA ARG A 77 20.75 19.65 -3.38
C ARG A 77 20.01 20.29 -2.22
N ASP A 78 19.20 19.52 -1.51
CA ASP A 78 18.40 19.98 -0.38
C ASP A 78 17.91 18.79 0.47
N ALA A 79 17.49 19.09 1.70
CA ALA A 79 16.96 18.10 2.64
C ALA A 79 15.70 17.37 2.12
N ALA A 80 14.89 18.01 1.27
CA ALA A 80 13.71 17.37 0.69
C ALA A 80 14.09 16.37 -0.42
N GLU A 81 15.21 16.57 -1.13
CA GLU A 81 15.79 15.58 -2.05
C GLU A 81 16.29 14.33 -1.31
N VAL A 82 16.86 14.51 -0.11
CA VAL A 82 17.22 13.39 0.79
C VAL A 82 15.98 12.65 1.28
N ALA A 83 14.96 13.38 1.74
CA ALA A 83 13.69 12.80 2.19
C ALA A 83 12.96 12.02 1.08
N ARG A 84 13.00 12.53 -0.16
CA ARG A 84 12.48 11.81 -1.34
C ARG A 84 13.25 10.53 -1.62
N ALA A 85 14.57 10.59 -1.62
CA ALA A 85 15.40 9.40 -1.84
C ALA A 85 15.17 8.33 -0.76
N PHE A 86 14.93 8.75 0.49
CA PHE A 86 14.51 7.86 1.55
C PHE A 86 13.13 7.23 1.31
N GLY A 87 12.15 8.03 0.87
CA GLY A 87 10.83 7.53 0.49
C GLY A 87 10.90 6.51 -0.64
N GLU A 88 11.78 6.75 -1.61
CA GLU A 88 12.07 5.81 -2.69
C GLU A 88 12.71 4.52 -2.13
N LEU A 89 13.73 4.59 -1.25
CA LEU A 89 14.34 3.42 -0.58
C LEU A 89 13.31 2.44 -0.03
N ARG A 90 12.29 2.96 0.67
CA ARG A 90 11.21 2.13 1.22
C ARG A 90 10.25 1.57 0.17
N THR A 91 10.21 2.13 -1.02
CA THR A 91 9.39 1.67 -2.14
C THR A 91 10.06 0.54 -2.93
N HIS A 92 11.40 0.56 -3.04
CA HIS A 92 12.15 -0.49 -3.74
C HIS A 92 12.59 -1.66 -2.83
N GLU A 93 12.51 -1.52 -1.51
CA GLU A 93 12.19 -2.66 -0.66
C GLU A 93 10.75 -3.09 -0.97
N LYS A 94 10.61 -3.95 -2.00
CA LYS A 94 9.38 -4.62 -2.43
C LYS A 94 8.39 -4.69 -1.26
N ALA A 95 7.39 -3.81 -1.25
CA ALA A 95 6.30 -3.89 -0.29
C ALA A 95 5.88 -5.36 -0.20
N PRO A 96 5.85 -5.98 1.00
CA PRO A 96 5.55 -7.39 1.10
C PRO A 96 4.26 -7.65 0.33
N SER A 97 4.33 -8.55 -0.64
CA SER A 97 3.19 -8.94 -1.50
C SER A 97 2.00 -9.51 -0.69
N ASN A 98 2.18 -9.65 0.63
CA ASN A 98 1.21 -10.05 1.63
C ASN A 98 0.67 -8.87 2.47
N GLN A 99 0.67 -7.64 1.93
CA GLN A 99 -0.01 -6.52 2.58
C GLN A 99 -1.50 -6.89 2.77
N PRO A 100 -2.02 -6.98 4.02
CA PRO A 100 -3.34 -7.54 4.30
C PRO A 100 -4.48 -6.87 3.53
N SER A 101 -4.32 -5.58 3.20
CA SER A 101 -5.30 -4.79 2.44
C SER A 101 -5.52 -5.29 1.01
N LYS A 102 -4.54 -5.92 0.36
CA LYS A 102 -4.72 -6.57 -0.97
C LYS A 102 -5.17 -8.03 -0.85
N THR A 103 -4.69 -8.74 0.17
CA THR A 103 -5.01 -10.16 0.38
C THR A 103 -6.43 -10.37 0.92
N GLY A 104 -6.96 -9.46 1.72
CA GLY A 104 -8.35 -9.52 2.19
C GLY A 104 -9.35 -9.40 1.05
N GLY A 105 -9.11 -8.47 0.11
CA GLY A 105 -9.92 -8.33 -1.10
C GLY A 105 -9.85 -9.56 -2.00
N GLN A 106 -8.65 -10.12 -2.21
CA GLN A 106 -8.47 -11.32 -3.04
C GLN A 106 -9.00 -12.61 -2.40
N ARG A 107 -9.00 -12.73 -1.06
CA ARG A 107 -9.60 -13.88 -0.36
C ARG A 107 -11.13 -13.81 -0.36
N ALA A 108 -11.72 -12.61 -0.25
CA ALA A 108 -13.16 -12.43 -0.45
C ALA A 108 -13.59 -12.76 -1.89
N MET A 109 -12.73 -12.55 -2.89
CA MET A 109 -12.98 -12.96 -4.28
C MET A 109 -12.91 -14.48 -4.50
N GLN A 110 -12.26 -15.24 -3.60
CA GLN A 110 -12.12 -16.69 -3.72
C GLN A 110 -13.13 -17.47 -2.86
N THR A 111 -13.87 -16.79 -1.98
CA THR A 111 -14.94 -17.41 -1.20
C THR A 111 -16.23 -17.49 -2.02
N SER A 112 -16.34 -18.59 -2.76
CA SER A 112 -17.52 -19.45 -2.72
C SER A 112 -18.85 -18.96 -3.31
N SER A 113 -18.85 -18.36 -4.50
CA SER A 113 -19.99 -18.45 -5.43
C SER A 113 -19.44 -18.44 -6.86
N SER A 114 -19.89 -19.34 -7.73
CA SER A 114 -19.55 -19.37 -9.15
C SER A 114 -20.15 -18.20 -9.96
N GLU A 115 -20.44 -17.08 -9.28
CA GLU A 115 -21.09 -15.90 -9.83
C GLU A 115 -20.05 -14.77 -9.94
N PRO A 116 -19.97 -14.08 -11.08
CA PRO A 116 -19.01 -13.00 -11.23
C PRO A 116 -19.37 -11.85 -10.28
N SER A 117 -18.44 -11.53 -9.36
CA SER A 117 -18.63 -10.52 -8.32
C SER A 117 -18.89 -9.11 -8.88
N ALA A 118 -19.60 -8.25 -8.13
CA ALA A 118 -19.77 -6.83 -8.46
C ALA A 118 -18.44 -6.10 -8.72
N ALA A 119 -17.37 -6.45 -8.01
CA ALA A 119 -16.05 -5.88 -8.24
C ALA A 119 -15.47 -6.26 -9.62
N ARG A 120 -15.81 -7.46 -10.10
CA ARG A 120 -15.39 -7.93 -11.42
C ARG A 120 -16.09 -7.15 -12.51
N PHE A 121 -17.40 -6.91 -12.39
CA PHE A 121 -18.15 -6.03 -13.29
C PHE A 121 -17.67 -4.58 -13.21
N ALA A 122 -17.38 -4.05 -12.03
CA ALA A 122 -16.82 -2.71 -11.88
C ALA A 122 -15.50 -2.53 -12.67
N SER A 123 -14.71 -3.60 -12.79
CA SER A 123 -13.48 -3.59 -13.59
C SER A 123 -13.76 -3.58 -15.11
N LEU A 124 -14.86 -4.18 -15.57
CA LEU A 124 -15.25 -4.17 -16.99
C LEU A 124 -15.71 -2.78 -17.46
N PHE A 125 -16.28 -1.99 -16.56
CA PHE A 125 -16.78 -0.64 -16.84
C PHE A 125 -15.77 0.45 -16.44
N ALA A 126 -14.56 0.08 -16.04
CA ALA A 126 -13.53 1.05 -15.69
C ALA A 126 -13.20 1.94 -16.89
N GLY A 127 -13.30 3.26 -16.71
CA GLY A 127 -13.00 4.25 -17.75
C GLY A 127 -14.16 4.58 -18.69
N ILE A 128 -15.36 4.04 -18.45
CA ILE A 128 -16.56 4.47 -19.17
C ILE A 128 -17.06 5.82 -18.61
N ASP A 129 -17.39 6.75 -19.49
CA ASP A 129 -18.02 8.02 -19.13
C ASP A 129 -19.56 7.85 -19.10
N PHE A 130 -20.18 8.32 -18.03
CA PHE A 130 -21.64 8.32 -17.89
C PHE A 130 -22.22 9.71 -18.23
N PRO A 131 -23.45 9.79 -18.79
CA PRO A 131 -24.41 8.70 -19.00
C PRO A 131 -24.13 7.87 -20.26
N VAL A 132 -24.39 6.57 -20.18
CA VAL A 132 -24.19 5.62 -21.28
C VAL A 132 -25.43 4.77 -21.50
N ASP A 133 -25.77 4.46 -22.75
CA ASP A 133 -26.89 3.57 -23.05
C ASP A 133 -26.54 2.10 -22.76
N GLY A 134 -27.55 1.28 -22.47
CA GLY A 134 -27.32 -0.13 -22.10
C GLY A 134 -26.64 -0.96 -23.19
N ASP A 135 -26.88 -0.67 -24.47
CA ASP A 135 -26.24 -1.39 -25.57
C ASP A 135 -24.78 -0.94 -25.77
N GLU A 136 -24.46 0.33 -25.54
CA GLU A 136 -23.09 0.84 -25.49
C GLU A 136 -22.32 0.27 -24.29
N LEU A 137 -22.96 0.20 -23.12
CA LEU A 137 -22.38 -0.39 -21.91
C LEU A 137 -22.03 -1.88 -22.12
N LYS A 138 -22.94 -2.65 -22.75
CA LYS A 138 -22.69 -4.04 -23.15
C LYS A 138 -21.54 -4.16 -24.16
N ARG A 139 -21.51 -3.30 -25.18
CA ARG A 139 -20.45 -3.29 -26.21
C ARG A 139 -19.08 -2.96 -25.61
N TYR A 140 -19.01 -2.02 -24.66
CA TYR A 140 -17.77 -1.65 -23.98
C TYR A 140 -17.20 -2.79 -23.14
N ALA A 141 -18.04 -3.50 -22.39
CA ALA A 141 -17.62 -4.59 -21.50
C ALA A 141 -17.37 -5.92 -22.23
N SER A 142 -18.10 -6.20 -23.32
CA SER A 142 -18.03 -7.47 -24.08
C SER A 142 -16.63 -7.96 -24.46
N PRO A 143 -15.67 -7.13 -24.93
CA PRO A 143 -14.33 -7.60 -25.31
C PRO A 143 -13.49 -8.09 -24.12
N ASN A 144 -13.77 -7.62 -22.90
CA ASN A 144 -13.03 -7.97 -21.69
C ASN A 144 -13.79 -8.93 -20.76
N ALA A 145 -15.01 -9.29 -21.15
CA ALA A 145 -15.91 -10.17 -20.40
C ALA A 145 -15.73 -11.65 -20.80
N SER A 146 -15.79 -12.52 -19.80
CA SER A 146 -15.86 -13.98 -19.92
C SER A 146 -17.27 -14.42 -20.30
N GLU A 147 -17.44 -15.65 -20.79
CA GLU A 147 -18.76 -16.21 -21.13
C GLU A 147 -19.85 -16.09 -20.02
N PRO A 148 -19.56 -16.36 -18.73
CA PRO A 148 -20.55 -16.14 -17.67
C PRO A 148 -20.87 -14.65 -17.46
N GLU A 149 -19.89 -13.77 -17.68
CA GLU A 149 -20.07 -12.31 -17.54
C GLU A 149 -20.94 -11.78 -18.68
N LYS A 150 -20.76 -12.28 -19.91
CA LYS A 150 -21.59 -11.94 -21.07
C LYS A 150 -23.05 -12.33 -20.88
N GLN A 151 -23.32 -13.53 -20.37
CA GLN A 151 -24.69 -13.99 -20.09
C GLN A 151 -25.43 -13.07 -19.10
N ILE A 152 -24.70 -12.49 -18.15
CA ILE A 152 -25.26 -11.51 -17.21
C ILE A 152 -25.45 -10.16 -17.89
N LEU A 153 -24.47 -9.69 -18.68
CA LEU A 153 -24.58 -8.45 -19.46
C LEU A 153 -25.77 -8.46 -20.42
N GLU A 154 -26.11 -9.61 -21.02
CA GLU A 154 -27.28 -9.72 -21.91
C GLU A 154 -28.59 -9.39 -21.19
N LYS A 155 -28.69 -9.69 -19.90
CA LYS A 155 -29.87 -9.41 -19.06
C LYS A 155 -30.02 -7.93 -18.68
N PHE A 156 -28.98 -7.10 -18.86
CA PHE A 156 -29.06 -5.67 -18.57
C PHE A 156 -30.08 -4.99 -19.48
N GLY A 157 -30.89 -4.09 -18.93
CA GLY A 157 -31.83 -3.29 -19.72
C GLY A 157 -31.13 -2.36 -20.72
N GLY A 158 -31.83 -1.98 -21.78
CA GLY A 158 -31.37 -0.97 -22.75
C GLY A 158 -31.59 0.48 -22.31
N HIS A 159 -31.78 0.73 -21.01
CA HIS A 159 -31.99 2.08 -20.49
C HIS A 159 -30.64 2.80 -20.29
N THR A 160 -30.68 4.13 -20.15
CA THR A 160 -29.49 4.91 -19.86
C THR A 160 -29.06 4.72 -18.41
N TYR A 161 -27.80 4.36 -18.23
CA TYR A 161 -27.14 4.33 -16.92
C TYR A 161 -26.47 5.69 -16.71
N HIS A 162 -26.69 6.32 -15.55
CA HIS A 162 -26.11 7.63 -15.23
C HIS A 162 -24.88 7.53 -14.33
N SER A 163 -24.62 6.35 -13.74
CA SER A 163 -23.46 6.12 -12.90
C SER A 163 -23.17 4.64 -12.69
N MET A 164 -21.98 4.34 -12.15
CA MET A 164 -21.63 3.00 -11.65
C MET A 164 -22.59 2.46 -10.60
N ALA A 165 -23.31 3.32 -9.87
CA ALA A 165 -24.31 2.87 -8.91
C ALA A 165 -25.55 2.28 -9.59
N ASP A 166 -25.96 2.83 -10.74
CA ASP A 166 -27.08 2.31 -11.52
C ASP A 166 -26.75 0.93 -12.12
N VAL A 167 -25.52 0.78 -12.61
CA VAL A 167 -24.97 -0.47 -13.14
C VAL A 167 -24.89 -1.54 -12.05
N THR A 168 -24.46 -1.17 -10.84
CA THR A 168 -24.39 -2.08 -9.69
C THR A 168 -25.78 -2.54 -9.26
N ARG A 169 -26.75 -1.62 -9.21
CA ARG A 169 -28.14 -1.94 -8.87
C ARG A 169 -28.79 -2.86 -9.91
N GLU A 170 -28.49 -2.63 -11.19
CA GLU A 170 -28.96 -3.51 -12.26
C GLU A 170 -28.31 -4.89 -12.14
N LEU A 171 -27.01 -4.96 -11.82
CA LEU A 171 -26.31 -6.22 -11.59
C LEU A 171 -26.96 -7.03 -10.46
N GLU A 172 -27.29 -6.40 -9.33
CA GLU A 172 -28.02 -7.04 -8.23
C GLU A 172 -29.41 -7.54 -8.63
N ARG A 173 -30.03 -6.90 -9.64
CA ARG A 173 -31.34 -7.31 -10.18
C ARG A 173 -31.25 -8.52 -11.10
N VAL A 174 -30.13 -8.70 -11.82
CA VAL A 174 -30.00 -9.69 -12.91
C VAL A 174 -29.06 -10.86 -12.61
N SER A 175 -28.25 -10.75 -11.53
CA SER A 175 -27.45 -11.85 -10.97
C SER A 175 -28.36 -12.91 -10.38
#